data_AF-A0A7Z7IJM2-F1
#
_entry.id   AF-A0A7Z7IJM2-F1
#
_cell.length_a   1.000
_cell.length_b   1.000
_cell.length_c   1.000
_cell.angle_alpha   90.00
_cell.angle_beta   90.00
_cell.angle_gamma   90.00
#
_symmetry.space_group_name_H-M   'P 1'
#
loop_
_entity.id
_entity.type
_entity.pdbx_description
1 polymer ?
#
loop_
_entity_poly.entity_id
_entity_poly.type
_entity_poly.pdbx_seq_one_letter_code
_entity_poly.pdbx_strand_id
1 'polypeptide(L)'
;MSLNKRNTSAENDERADDKHGAQWEDGNTASDQDWSTPAAVALPREGYFELERGRYGPIFPRTPACYGFSIIAKVKEGREEAVRAYGKQIEEAIKSSPDVLAPLRLHYLRWVLFDVGSGLHFQYQGIFDTDFDKYTEDAVQLFSQTGITTVFTNLEGFPEDWKENPAALVKFVRDHQCPSFLEYGEYPFVTADEIKKALRLKAAFQTMLDQMQ
;
A
#
# COMPACT_ATOMS: atom_id res chain seq x y z
N MET A 1 28.04 62.14 -37.73
CA MET A 1 27.36 61.19 -38.64
C MET A 1 26.72 60.13 -37.75
N SER A 2 25.42 60.21 -37.48
CA SER A 2 24.29 59.81 -38.35
C SER A 2 23.91 58.35 -38.12
N LEU A 3 22.72 58.18 -37.51
CA LEU A 3 21.66 57.18 -37.69
C LEU A 3 22.03 55.67 -37.72
N ASN A 4 21.47 54.78 -36.89
CA ASN A 4 20.06 54.37 -36.63
C ASN A 4 19.68 53.06 -37.37
N LYS A 5 18.89 52.21 -36.66
CA LYS A 5 18.03 51.09 -37.13
C LYS A 5 18.73 49.79 -37.53
N ARG A 6 18.13 48.59 -37.45
CA ARG A 6 16.96 47.94 -36.81
C ARG A 6 17.08 46.47 -37.22
N ASN A 7 16.63 45.57 -36.34
CA ASN A 7 15.91 44.31 -36.58
C ASN A 7 16.20 43.36 -37.78
N THR A 8 16.25 42.06 -37.41
CA THR A 8 15.54 40.86 -37.95
C THR A 8 16.36 39.76 -38.63
N SER A 9 16.33 38.57 -38.01
CA SER A 9 16.10 37.21 -38.55
C SER A 9 16.51 36.23 -37.44
N ALA A 10 15.60 35.61 -36.69
CA ALA A 10 14.72 34.49 -37.03
C ALA A 10 15.47 33.15 -37.22
N GLU A 11 14.92 32.13 -36.54
CA GLU A 11 15.16 30.68 -36.69
C GLU A 11 16.36 30.08 -35.93
N ASN A 12 16.10 29.54 -34.74
CA ASN A 12 16.10 28.09 -34.60
C ASN A 12 15.47 27.60 -33.29
N ASP A 13 14.59 26.62 -33.50
CA ASP A 13 14.24 25.46 -32.68
C ASP A 13 13.39 25.63 -31.41
N GLU A 14 12.09 25.43 -31.62
CA GLU A 14 11.12 24.93 -30.65
C GLU A 14 11.49 23.50 -30.23
N ARG A 15 11.73 23.27 -28.94
CA ARG A 15 11.17 22.16 -28.13
C ARG A 15 11.90 22.02 -26.81
N ALA A 16 11.21 22.36 -25.72
CA ALA A 16 11.31 21.67 -24.44
C ALA A 16 10.19 22.17 -23.53
N ASP A 17 8.95 21.76 -23.81
CA ASP A 17 7.89 21.84 -22.81
C ASP A 17 8.01 20.64 -21.85
N ASP A 18 8.21 21.01 -20.60
CA ASP A 18 8.20 20.22 -19.39
C ASP A 18 7.04 19.21 -19.35
N LYS A 19 7.40 17.92 -19.30
CA LYS A 19 6.54 16.86 -18.75
C LYS A 19 7.37 16.00 -17.81
N HIS A 20 7.60 16.50 -16.61
CA HIS A 20 8.00 15.70 -15.47
C HIS A 20 6.82 14.85 -14.99
N GLY A 21 6.53 13.77 -15.73
CA GLY A 21 5.89 12.58 -15.19
C GLY A 21 7.01 11.59 -14.88
N ALA A 22 7.36 11.43 -13.61
CA ALA A 22 8.31 10.40 -13.20
C ALA A 22 7.69 9.02 -13.50
N GLN A 23 8.08 8.48 -14.66
CA GLN A 23 7.88 7.10 -15.04
C GLN A 23 8.79 6.28 -14.11
N TRP A 24 8.19 5.62 -13.13
CA TRP A 24 8.86 4.52 -12.45
C TRP A 24 8.94 3.38 -13.47
N GLU A 25 10.14 3.15 -14.00
CA GLU A 25 10.41 1.95 -14.78
C GLU A 25 10.37 0.76 -13.83
N ASP A 26 9.28 -0.01 -13.90
CA ASP A 26 9.15 -1.30 -13.24
C ASP A 26 10.20 -2.26 -13.81
N GLY A 27 11.40 -2.23 -13.20
CA GLY A 27 12.49 -3.16 -13.43
C GLY A 27 12.19 -4.55 -12.85
N ASN A 28 11.06 -5.14 -13.20
CA ASN A 28 10.83 -6.58 -13.21
C ASN A 28 9.53 -6.83 -13.99
N THR A 29 9.63 -7.19 -15.27
CA THR A 29 8.49 -7.64 -16.05
C THR A 29 7.92 -8.89 -15.38
N ALA A 30 6.86 -8.73 -14.59
CA ALA A 30 6.06 -9.80 -13.99
C ALA A 30 5.33 -10.67 -15.05
N SER A 31 5.74 -10.60 -16.31
CA SER A 31 5.12 -11.29 -17.44
C SER A 31 5.46 -12.78 -17.54
N ASP A 32 6.40 -13.28 -16.74
CA ASP A 32 6.89 -14.67 -16.83
C ASP A 32 6.43 -15.58 -15.69
N GLN A 33 5.65 -15.08 -14.73
CA GLN A 33 5.09 -15.92 -13.66
C GLN A 33 3.67 -16.37 -14.01
N ASP A 34 3.50 -17.69 -14.13
CA ASP A 34 2.22 -18.33 -14.41
C ASP A 34 1.24 -18.13 -13.25
N TRP A 35 0.36 -17.13 -13.38
CA TRP A 35 -0.72 -16.86 -12.44
C TRP A 35 -1.69 -18.05 -12.28
N SER A 36 -1.70 -19.00 -13.22
CA SER A 36 -2.64 -20.13 -13.21
C SER A 36 -2.16 -21.31 -12.36
N THR A 37 -0.91 -21.28 -11.90
CA THR A 37 -0.34 -22.30 -11.04
C THR A 37 -0.12 -21.74 -9.64
N PRO A 38 -0.76 -22.29 -8.58
CA PRO A 38 -0.54 -21.81 -7.22
C PRO A 38 0.91 -21.92 -6.76
N ALA A 39 1.33 -20.98 -5.92
CA ALA A 39 2.69 -20.94 -5.40
C ALA A 39 2.71 -20.66 -3.89
N ALA A 40 3.69 -21.24 -3.21
CA ALA A 40 3.97 -21.00 -1.79
C ALA A 40 5.44 -20.70 -1.59
N VAL A 41 5.74 -19.79 -0.66
CA VAL A 41 7.10 -19.41 -0.30
C VAL A 41 7.23 -19.38 1.20
N ALA A 42 8.17 -20.18 1.74
CA ALA A 42 8.58 -20.09 3.13
C ALA A 42 9.58 -18.93 3.29
N LEU A 43 9.41 -18.12 4.33
CA LEU A 43 10.29 -16.99 4.59
C LEU A 43 11.24 -17.30 5.76
N PRO A 44 12.48 -16.79 5.70
CA PRO A 44 13.40 -16.82 6.83
C PRO A 44 12.84 -16.07 8.05
N ARG A 45 13.40 -16.35 9.23
CA ARG A 45 12.94 -15.74 10.50
C ARG A 45 13.06 -14.21 10.50
N GLU A 46 14.07 -13.70 9.81
CA GLU A 46 14.36 -12.29 9.59
C GLU A 46 13.35 -11.61 8.64
N GLY A 47 12.57 -12.39 7.88
CA GLY A 47 11.50 -11.90 7.02
C GLY A 47 11.93 -11.44 5.62
N TYR A 48 13.19 -11.64 5.23
CA TYR A 48 13.71 -11.32 3.89
C TYR A 48 14.73 -12.37 3.43
N PHE A 49 14.87 -12.54 2.11
CA PHE A 49 15.87 -13.45 1.52
C PHE A 49 17.24 -12.78 1.39
N GLU A 50 17.23 -11.51 0.97
CA GLU A 50 18.41 -10.67 0.85
C GLU A 50 18.15 -9.35 1.58
N LEU A 51 19.18 -8.84 2.25
CA LEU A 51 19.07 -7.58 2.98
C LEU A 51 19.18 -6.40 2.01
N GLU A 52 18.04 -5.96 1.49
CA GLU A 52 17.94 -4.74 0.70
C GLU A 52 17.44 -3.59 1.57
N ARG A 53 18.16 -2.45 1.54
CA ARG A 53 17.79 -1.27 2.34
C ARG A 53 16.96 -0.30 1.51
N GLY A 54 15.71 -0.13 1.91
CA GLY A 54 14.85 0.97 1.49
C GLY A 54 15.10 2.25 2.29
N ARG A 55 14.23 3.24 2.07
CA ARG A 55 14.26 4.55 2.72
C ARG A 55 14.08 4.43 4.23
N TYR A 56 13.26 3.50 4.68
CA TYR A 56 12.91 3.37 6.10
C TYR A 56 13.38 2.07 6.75
N GLY A 57 14.26 1.30 6.11
CA GLY A 57 14.81 0.05 6.63
C GLY A 57 14.78 -1.08 5.59
N PRO A 58 14.92 -2.34 6.00
CA PRO A 58 14.86 -3.48 5.08
C PRO A 58 13.54 -3.52 4.29
N ILE A 59 13.63 -3.79 2.99
CA ILE A 59 12.46 -4.00 2.12
C ILE A 59 11.86 -5.37 2.44
N PHE A 60 10.54 -5.47 2.49
CA PHE A 60 9.88 -6.76 2.62
C PHE A 60 9.78 -7.41 1.23
N PRO A 61 10.12 -8.70 1.12
CA PRO A 61 10.13 -9.37 -0.17
C PRO A 61 8.72 -9.44 -0.74
N ARG A 62 8.62 -9.36 -2.06
CA ARG A 62 7.42 -9.78 -2.77
C ARG A 62 7.32 -11.30 -2.71
N THR A 63 6.16 -11.81 -2.34
CA THR A 63 5.84 -13.24 -2.29
C THR A 63 4.73 -13.56 -3.30
N PRO A 64 4.30 -14.83 -3.41
CA PRO A 64 3.10 -15.19 -4.16
C PRO A 64 1.85 -14.37 -3.79
N ALA A 65 1.76 -13.86 -2.55
CA ALA A 65 0.67 -13.00 -2.10
C ALA A 65 0.89 -11.51 -2.45
N CYS A 66 1.92 -11.16 -3.23
CA CYS A 66 2.44 -9.80 -3.43
C CYS A 66 3.22 -9.29 -2.20
N TYR A 67 3.00 -8.05 -1.76
CA TYR A 67 3.63 -7.51 -0.56
C TYR A 67 2.65 -7.58 0.61
N GLY A 68 3.17 -7.62 1.83
CA GLY A 68 2.34 -7.59 3.01
C GLY A 68 3.10 -7.36 4.29
N PHE A 69 2.34 -7.17 5.36
CA PHE A 69 2.86 -7.18 6.72
C PHE A 69 1.79 -7.72 7.69
N SER A 70 2.26 -8.13 8.86
CA SER A 70 1.42 -8.28 10.05
C SER A 70 2.02 -7.46 11.17
N ILE A 71 1.21 -6.64 11.83
CA ILE A 71 1.59 -5.86 13.02
C ILE A 71 0.85 -6.46 14.20
N ILE A 72 1.55 -6.74 15.30
CA ILE A 72 0.95 -7.15 16.56
C ILE A 72 1.43 -6.19 17.65
N ALA A 73 0.50 -5.50 18.30
CA ALA A 73 0.82 -4.60 19.40
C ALA A 73 -0.25 -4.65 20.48
N LYS A 74 0.16 -4.36 21.72
CA LYS A 74 -0.75 -4.32 22.86
C LYS A 74 -1.64 -3.08 22.79
N VAL A 75 -2.92 -3.26 23.09
CA VAL A 75 -3.88 -2.16 23.19
C VAL A 75 -3.69 -1.48 24.54
N LYS A 76 -3.65 -0.14 24.55
CA LYS A 76 -3.64 0.66 25.78
C LYS A 76 -4.83 0.27 26.66
N GLU A 77 -4.60 0.22 27.97
CA GLU A 77 -5.66 -0.11 28.95
C GLU A 77 -6.90 0.79 28.76
N GLY A 78 -8.09 0.20 28.79
CA GLY A 78 -9.37 0.91 28.62
C GLY A 78 -9.67 1.41 27.19
N ARG A 79 -8.84 1.08 26.18
CA ARG A 79 -9.04 1.57 24.80
C ARG A 79 -9.72 0.59 23.84
N GLU A 80 -10.24 -0.54 24.33
CA GLU A 80 -10.93 -1.52 23.46
C GLU A 80 -12.08 -0.89 22.66
N GLU A 81 -12.97 -0.14 23.33
CA GLU A 81 -14.12 0.49 22.67
C GLU A 81 -13.68 1.49 21.60
N ALA A 82 -12.61 2.26 21.87
CA ALA A 82 -12.06 3.19 20.89
C ALA A 82 -11.50 2.48 19.64
N VAL A 83 -10.84 1.31 19.83
CA VAL A 83 -10.37 0.49 18.71
C VAL A 83 -11.54 -0.07 17.91
N ARG A 84 -12.61 -0.53 18.57
CA ARG A 84 -13.81 -1.04 17.88
C ARG A 84 -14.56 0.07 17.13
N ALA A 85 -14.67 1.25 17.73
CA ALA A 85 -15.31 2.41 17.10
C ALA A 85 -14.58 2.85 15.82
N TYR A 86 -13.26 2.67 15.73
CA TYR A 86 -12.51 2.92 14.51
C TYR A 86 -13.01 2.10 13.31
N GLY A 87 -13.44 0.84 13.53
CA GLY A 87 -14.02 0.01 12.48
C GLY A 87 -15.25 0.65 11.82
N LYS A 88 -16.07 1.36 12.60
CA LYS A 88 -17.23 2.11 12.09
C LYS A 88 -16.83 3.32 11.25
N GLN A 89 -15.77 4.03 11.64
CA GLN A 89 -15.26 5.15 10.86
C GLN A 89 -14.77 4.70 9.47
N ILE A 90 -14.07 3.56 9.39
CA ILE A 90 -13.64 3.00 8.10
C ILE A 90 -14.83 2.52 7.26
N GLU A 91 -15.82 1.84 7.88
CA GLU A 91 -17.04 1.43 7.19
C GLU A 91 -17.78 2.63 6.56
N GLU A 92 -17.95 3.70 7.32
CA GLU A 92 -18.61 4.93 6.86
C GLU A 92 -17.81 5.66 5.78
N ALA A 93 -16.49 5.73 5.92
CA ALA A 93 -15.60 6.33 4.92
C ALA A 93 -15.69 5.61 3.57
N ILE A 94 -15.62 4.27 3.57
CA ILE A 94 -15.75 3.45 2.35
C ILE A 94 -17.15 3.59 1.75
N LYS A 95 -18.20 3.58 2.58
CA LYS A 95 -19.58 3.78 2.11
C LYS A 95 -19.75 5.14 1.42
N SER A 96 -19.09 6.18 1.93
CA SER A 96 -19.16 7.54 1.40
C SER A 96 -18.28 7.74 0.17
N SER A 97 -17.11 7.09 0.13
CA SER A 97 -16.16 7.13 -0.97
C SER A 97 -15.52 5.74 -1.14
N PRO A 98 -16.06 4.89 -2.02
CA PRO A 98 -15.58 3.51 -2.18
C PRO A 98 -14.09 3.38 -2.53
N ASP A 99 -13.53 4.39 -3.17
CA ASP A 99 -12.12 4.43 -3.59
C ASP A 99 -11.21 5.15 -2.60
N VAL A 100 -11.68 5.51 -1.40
CA VAL A 100 -10.89 6.25 -0.41
C VAL A 100 -9.57 5.54 -0.07
N LEU A 101 -9.53 4.21 -0.07
CA LEU A 101 -8.32 3.42 0.19
C LEU A 101 -7.54 3.02 -1.07
N ALA A 102 -7.98 3.44 -2.26
CA ALA A 102 -7.35 3.05 -3.53
C ALA A 102 -5.84 3.36 -3.62
N PRO A 103 -5.31 4.46 -3.05
CA PRO A 103 -3.87 4.73 -3.06
C PRO A 103 -3.04 3.62 -2.42
N LEU A 104 -3.59 2.87 -1.46
CA LEU A 104 -2.90 1.81 -0.72
C LEU A 104 -2.75 0.50 -1.51
N ARG A 105 -3.32 0.40 -2.72
CA ARG A 105 -3.17 -0.76 -3.62
C ARG A 105 -3.46 -2.10 -2.95
N LEU A 106 -4.56 -2.15 -2.19
CA LEU A 106 -4.90 -3.24 -1.29
C LEU A 106 -5.52 -4.44 -2.03
N HIS A 107 -5.04 -5.63 -1.72
CA HIS A 107 -5.79 -6.88 -1.90
C HIS A 107 -6.71 -7.13 -0.72
N TYR A 108 -6.18 -6.91 0.48
CA TYR A 108 -6.81 -7.40 1.69
C TYR A 108 -6.29 -6.67 2.93
N LEU A 109 -7.21 -6.34 3.86
CA LEU A 109 -6.89 -5.83 5.19
C LEU A 109 -7.71 -6.59 6.24
N ARG A 110 -7.10 -6.92 7.37
CA ARG A 110 -7.78 -7.53 8.52
C ARG A 110 -7.27 -6.97 9.83
N TRP A 111 -8.22 -6.54 10.66
CA TRP A 111 -8.01 -6.08 12.03
C TRP A 111 -8.58 -7.13 12.99
N VAL A 112 -7.81 -7.55 13.97
CA VAL A 112 -8.21 -8.55 14.97
C VAL A 112 -7.86 -8.04 16.36
N LEU A 113 -8.79 -8.23 17.30
CA LEU A 113 -8.57 -8.04 18.72
C LEU A 113 -8.61 -9.40 19.42
N PHE A 114 -7.61 -9.70 20.23
CA PHE A 114 -7.51 -10.96 20.96
C PHE A 114 -6.70 -10.77 22.23
N ASP A 115 -7.03 -11.49 23.30
CA ASP A 115 -6.27 -11.49 24.54
C ASP A 115 -5.32 -12.69 24.56
N VAL A 116 -4.07 -12.47 24.95
CA VAL A 116 -3.02 -13.51 25.04
C VAL A 116 -2.67 -13.87 26.49
N GLY A 117 -3.47 -13.41 27.45
CA GLY A 117 -3.28 -13.59 28.90
C GLY A 117 -2.53 -12.43 29.58
N SER A 118 -1.83 -11.60 28.81
CA SER A 118 -1.13 -10.39 29.29
C SER A 118 -1.87 -9.10 28.95
N GLY A 119 -3.14 -9.21 28.52
CA GLY A 119 -4.01 -8.13 28.11
C GLY A 119 -4.34 -8.15 26.62
N LEU A 120 -5.22 -7.24 26.22
CA LEU A 120 -5.75 -7.15 24.87
C LEU A 120 -4.66 -6.76 23.86
N HIS A 121 -4.54 -7.54 22.80
CA HIS A 121 -3.66 -7.28 21.66
C HIS A 121 -4.47 -7.02 20.41
N PHE A 122 -3.87 -6.22 19.55
CA PHE A 122 -4.37 -5.86 18.25
C PHE A 122 -3.44 -6.42 17.19
N GLN A 123 -4.00 -7.17 16.23
CA GLN A 123 -3.32 -7.59 15.02
C GLN A 123 -3.90 -6.82 13.84
N TYR A 124 -3.01 -6.30 12.99
CA TYR A 124 -3.34 -5.72 11.70
C TYR A 124 -2.53 -6.40 10.61
N GLN A 125 -3.23 -7.04 9.67
CA GLN A 125 -2.64 -7.72 8.53
C GLN A 125 -3.06 -7.01 7.24
N GLY A 126 -2.10 -6.71 6.38
CA GLY A 126 -2.34 -6.10 5.08
C GLY A 126 -1.60 -6.82 3.96
N ILE A 127 -2.26 -6.93 2.81
CA ILE A 127 -1.70 -7.43 1.55
C ILE A 127 -1.96 -6.39 0.47
N PHE A 128 -0.92 -6.01 -0.28
CA PHE A 128 -0.95 -4.89 -1.23
C PHE A 128 0.11 -5.05 -2.35
N ASP A 129 0.02 -4.21 -3.38
CA ASP A 129 0.85 -4.34 -4.59
C ASP A 129 2.19 -3.58 -4.54
N THR A 130 2.35 -2.62 -3.63
CA THR A 130 3.57 -1.79 -3.52
C THR A 130 4.51 -2.30 -2.44
N ASP A 131 5.77 -1.88 -2.45
CA ASP A 131 6.64 -2.15 -1.32
C ASP A 131 6.16 -1.43 -0.04
N PHE A 132 6.72 -1.84 1.10
CA PHE A 132 6.34 -1.34 2.41
C PHE A 132 6.58 0.16 2.62
N ASP A 133 7.66 0.69 2.05
CA ASP A 133 8.01 2.11 2.21
C ASP A 133 6.97 2.96 1.45
N LYS A 134 6.65 2.59 0.20
CA LYS A 134 5.61 3.25 -0.59
C LYS A 134 4.23 3.14 0.05
N TYR A 135 3.86 1.96 0.55
CA TYR A 135 2.60 1.76 1.29
C TYR A 135 2.51 2.72 2.48
N THR A 136 3.60 2.86 3.25
CA THR A 136 3.61 3.70 4.44
C THR A 136 3.49 5.18 4.08
N GLU A 137 4.17 5.63 3.02
CA GLU A 137 4.04 7.00 2.51
C GLU A 137 2.60 7.31 2.08
N ASP A 138 1.97 6.41 1.32
CA ASP A 138 0.58 6.57 0.89
C ASP A 138 -0.40 6.56 2.06
N ALA A 139 -0.16 5.74 3.09
CA ALA A 139 -0.96 5.71 4.30
C ALA A 139 -0.89 7.04 5.07
N VAL A 140 0.31 7.61 5.22
CA VAL A 140 0.49 8.92 5.87
C VAL A 140 -0.24 10.03 5.08
N GLN A 141 -0.13 10.02 3.76
CA GLN A 141 -0.81 10.98 2.90
C GLN A 141 -2.33 10.84 3.00
N LEU A 142 -2.84 9.62 2.97
CA LEU A 142 -4.27 9.32 3.09
C LEU A 142 -4.87 9.84 4.40
N PHE A 143 -4.24 9.58 5.53
CA PHE A 143 -4.74 10.03 6.83
C PHE A 143 -4.68 11.56 6.96
N SER A 144 -3.72 12.20 6.32
CA SER A 144 -3.63 13.66 6.28
C SER A 144 -4.76 14.30 5.47
N GLN A 145 -5.21 13.65 4.38
CA GLN A 145 -6.25 14.18 3.49
C GLN A 145 -7.68 13.90 3.98
N THR A 146 -7.90 12.73 4.59
CA THR A 146 -9.25 12.27 4.96
C THR A 146 -9.68 12.71 6.36
N GLY A 147 -8.72 13.13 7.20
CA GLY A 147 -8.98 13.40 8.62
C GLY A 147 -9.26 12.15 9.46
N ILE A 148 -9.27 10.96 8.84
CA ILE A 148 -9.36 9.68 9.54
C ILE A 148 -8.07 9.52 10.35
N THR A 149 -8.20 9.41 11.67
CA THR A 149 -7.05 9.14 12.54
C THR A 149 -6.60 7.69 12.41
N THR A 150 -5.39 7.35 12.82
CA THR A 150 -4.95 5.94 12.85
C THR A 150 -5.43 5.22 14.11
N VAL A 151 -5.87 3.98 13.96
CA VAL A 151 -6.19 3.08 15.09
C VAL A 151 -4.99 2.88 16.01
N PHE A 152 -3.77 3.03 15.48
CA PHE A 152 -2.54 2.81 16.23
C PHE A 152 -2.36 3.77 17.40
N THR A 153 -3.03 4.93 17.40
CA THR A 153 -3.06 5.85 18.57
C THR A 153 -3.56 5.20 19.86
N ASN A 154 -4.29 4.08 19.75
CA ASN A 154 -4.78 3.27 20.85
C ASN A 154 -3.82 2.17 21.32
N LEU A 155 -2.64 2.05 20.72
CA LEU A 155 -1.69 0.97 20.98
C LEU A 155 -0.53 1.47 21.84
N GLU A 156 -0.05 0.62 22.74
CA GLU A 156 1.09 0.93 23.61
C GLU A 156 2.33 1.21 22.77
N GLY A 157 3.10 2.25 23.13
CA GLY A 157 4.33 2.63 22.42
C GLY A 157 4.12 3.35 21.08
N PHE A 158 2.87 3.56 20.63
CA PHE A 158 2.64 4.33 19.40
C PHE A 158 3.00 5.82 19.61
N PRO A 159 3.81 6.42 18.72
CA PRO A 159 4.28 7.80 18.88
C PRO A 159 3.15 8.82 18.78
N GLU A 160 3.13 9.78 19.69
CA GLU A 160 2.11 10.85 19.71
C GLU A 160 2.33 11.88 18.59
N ASP A 161 3.59 12.11 18.21
CA ASP A 161 4.05 13.04 17.18
C ASP A 161 4.08 12.43 15.76
N TRP A 162 3.48 11.24 15.55
CA TRP A 162 3.57 10.46 14.31
C TRP A 162 3.22 11.23 13.02
N LYS A 163 2.37 12.25 13.11
CA LYS A 163 1.97 13.10 11.96
C LYS A 163 3.11 13.98 11.45
N GLU A 164 3.98 14.42 12.36
CA GLU A 164 5.12 15.29 12.07
C GLU A 164 6.43 14.49 12.06
N ASN A 165 6.39 13.24 12.53
CA ASN A 165 7.53 12.36 12.66
C ASN A 165 7.29 10.99 11.95
N PRO A 166 7.39 10.94 10.60
CA PRO A 166 7.26 9.70 9.85
C PRO A 166 8.25 8.61 10.27
N ALA A 167 9.45 8.99 10.73
CA ALA A 167 10.46 8.05 11.19
C ALA A 167 10.00 7.28 12.44
N ALA A 168 9.33 7.96 13.39
CA ALA A 168 8.78 7.30 14.57
C ALA A 168 7.62 6.36 14.21
N LEU A 169 6.75 6.75 13.27
CA LEU A 169 5.71 5.88 12.74
C LEU A 169 6.29 4.60 12.14
N VAL A 170 7.28 4.72 11.25
CA VAL A 170 7.91 3.56 10.62
C VAL A 170 8.61 2.70 11.67
N LYS A 171 9.31 3.32 12.63
CA LYS A 171 9.93 2.58 13.72
C LYS A 171 8.91 1.75 14.48
N PHE A 172 7.77 2.34 14.85
CA PHE A 172 6.69 1.60 15.52
C PHE A 172 6.23 0.40 14.70
N VAL A 173 5.96 0.60 13.40
CA VAL A 173 5.50 -0.50 12.54
C VAL A 173 6.53 -1.61 12.46
N ARG A 174 7.82 -1.29 12.33
CA ARG A 174 8.90 -2.28 12.28
C ARG A 174 9.11 -3.01 13.60
N ASP A 175 9.07 -2.30 14.72
CA ASP A 175 9.23 -2.89 16.05
C ASP A 175 8.11 -3.90 16.37
N HIS A 176 6.91 -3.69 15.82
CA HIS A 176 5.72 -4.52 16.05
C HIS A 176 5.39 -5.46 14.88
N GLN A 177 6.21 -5.46 13.83
CA GLN A 177 6.02 -6.34 12.70
C GLN A 177 6.32 -7.79 13.11
N CYS A 178 5.40 -8.68 12.79
CA CYS A 178 5.56 -10.12 12.89
C CYS A 178 5.63 -10.69 11.47
N PRO A 179 6.81 -10.99 10.92
CA PRO A 179 6.93 -11.51 9.56
C PRO A 179 6.24 -12.86 9.43
N SER A 180 5.58 -13.09 8.30
CA SER A 180 5.05 -14.39 7.92
C SER A 180 6.19 -15.40 7.82
N PHE A 181 5.98 -16.65 8.22
CA PHE A 181 6.94 -17.74 7.97
C PHE A 181 6.64 -18.50 6.66
N LEU A 182 5.43 -18.34 6.13
CA LEU A 182 4.94 -18.97 4.90
C LEU A 182 3.86 -18.09 4.28
N GLU A 183 3.93 -17.86 2.98
CA GLU A 183 2.89 -17.18 2.20
C GLU A 183 2.51 -18.01 0.99
N TYR A 184 1.22 -18.05 0.68
CA TYR A 184 0.60 -18.81 -0.40
C TYR A 184 -0.26 -17.90 -1.27
N GLY A 185 -0.15 -18.05 -2.58
CA GLY A 185 -1.01 -17.39 -3.56
C GLY A 185 -1.66 -18.40 -4.48
N GLU A 186 -2.99 -18.39 -4.56
CA GLU A 186 -3.75 -19.20 -5.51
C GLU A 186 -3.56 -18.68 -6.95
N TYR A 187 -3.49 -17.36 -7.09
CA TYR A 187 -3.18 -16.62 -8.31
C TYR A 187 -1.93 -15.78 -8.04
N PRO A 188 -0.74 -16.40 -8.00
CA PRO A 188 0.42 -15.77 -7.41
C PRO A 188 0.87 -14.53 -8.20
N PHE A 189 1.31 -13.51 -7.46
CA PHE A 189 1.88 -12.26 -7.99
C PHE A 189 0.93 -11.35 -8.79
N VAL A 190 -0.34 -11.72 -8.95
CA VAL A 190 -1.34 -10.89 -9.64
C VAL A 190 -1.75 -9.71 -8.76
N THR A 191 -1.77 -8.52 -9.35
CA THR A 191 -2.12 -7.27 -8.64
C THR A 191 -3.63 -7.08 -8.45
N ALA A 192 -4.04 -6.24 -7.50
CA ALA A 192 -5.45 -5.97 -7.25
C ALA A 192 -6.14 -5.33 -8.46
N ASP A 193 -5.41 -4.52 -9.21
CA ASP A 193 -5.89 -3.89 -10.45
C ASP A 193 -6.05 -4.89 -11.59
N GLU A 194 -5.14 -5.86 -11.73
CA GLU A 194 -5.28 -6.95 -12.69
C GLU A 194 -6.49 -7.83 -12.37
N ILE A 195 -6.73 -8.14 -11.10
CA ILE A 195 -7.94 -8.87 -10.66
C ILE A 195 -9.20 -8.07 -11.04
N LYS A 196 -9.26 -6.77 -10.69
CA LYS A 196 -10.40 -5.91 -11.06
C LYS A 196 -10.59 -5.83 -12.57
N LYS A 197 -9.51 -5.74 -13.35
CA LYS A 197 -9.54 -5.74 -14.82
C LYS A 197 -10.09 -7.07 -15.36
N ALA A 198 -9.61 -8.21 -14.88
CA ALA A 198 -10.09 -9.52 -15.28
C ALA A 198 -11.59 -9.71 -14.99
N LEU A 199 -12.06 -9.24 -13.82
CA LEU A 199 -13.48 -9.27 -13.48
C LEU A 199 -14.34 -8.38 -14.38
N ARG A 200 -13.85 -7.20 -14.77
CA ARG A 200 -14.53 -6.33 -15.75
C ARG A 200 -14.63 -7.00 -17.12
N LEU A 201 -13.56 -7.65 -17.59
CA LEU A 201 -13.58 -8.40 -18.85
C LEU A 201 -14.61 -9.53 -18.77
N LYS A 202 -14.58 -10.34 -17.71
CA LYS A 202 -15.55 -11.42 -17.49
C LYS A 202 -16.99 -10.91 -17.55
N ALA A 203 -17.29 -9.81 -16.86
CA ALA A 203 -18.61 -9.21 -16.87
C ALA A 203 -19.03 -8.72 -18.27
N ALA A 204 -18.13 -8.07 -19.01
CA ALA A 204 -18.40 -7.61 -20.37
C ALA A 204 -18.68 -8.76 -21.34
N PHE A 205 -17.90 -9.85 -21.26
CA PHE A 205 -18.14 -11.05 -22.06
C PHE A 205 -19.46 -11.72 -21.73
N GLN A 206 -19.83 -11.81 -20.44
CA GLN A 206 -21.12 -12.34 -20.02
C GLN A 206 -22.28 -11.53 -20.63
N THR A 207 -22.23 -10.20 -20.51
CA THR A 207 -23.25 -9.31 -21.10
C THR A 207 -23.37 -9.50 -22.61
N MET A 208 -22.24 -9.65 -23.33
CA MET A 208 -22.25 -9.89 -24.77
C MET A 208 -22.93 -11.21 -25.11
N LEU A 209 -22.61 -12.30 -24.38
CA LEU A 209 -23.20 -13.62 -24.62
C LEU A 209 -24.71 -13.62 -24.33
N ASP A 210 -25.14 -12.94 -23.27
CA ASP A 210 -26.56 -12.84 -22.90
C ASP A 210 -27.38 -12.09 -23.97
N GLN A 211 -26.78 -11.09 -24.65
CA GLN A 211 -27.43 -10.36 -25.74
C GLN A 211 -27.54 -11.14 -27.05
N MET A 212 -26.82 -12.26 -27.19
CA MET A 212 -26.84 -13.12 -28.37
C MET A 212 -27.84 -14.28 -28.27
N GLN A 213 -28.53 -14.42 -27.13
CA GLN A 213 -29.61 -15.39 -26.90
C GLN A 213 -30.98 -14.79 -27.21
#